data_AF-A0A438EJE9-F1
#
_entry.id   AF-A0A438EJE9-F1
#
_cell.length_a   1.000
_cell.length_b   1.000
_cell.length_c   1.000
_cell.angle_alpha   90.00
_cell.angle_beta   90.00
_cell.angle_gamma   90.00
#
_symmetry.space_group_name_H-M   'P 1'
#
loop_
_entity.id
_entity.type
_entity.pdbx_description
1 polymer ?
#
loop_
_entity_poly.entity_id
_entity_poly.type
_entity_poly.pdbx_seq_one_letter_code
_entity_poly.pdbx_strand_id
1 'polypeptide(L)'
;MVLVKLIRILQRLLVEMTLEFQRLVPVIVAFVDRLLLCHKHRWLGERLLQTFDQHLLPKATIDYRLASYFPIFDRIAENDTVPACGLLELLTKFIVSLVEKHGPDTGLKSWSLGSKVLGICRTLMIHHHSSRLFLGLSRLLAFTCLYFPDLEVRDNARIYLRMLICIPGKKLRHILNLGAQLPGIAPSPHTSSFFNVQSPRPSRDLKKSRNISSYIHLERVIPLLVKQSWSLSLPTLGIGGDKPGYLENIMDSEPPVDMEREVDGSSSIQIISETEKIDHPQEPLRVMDSKISEILGILRRHFSCIPDFRHMPGLKIRISCSLRFISEPFNRVWGADVPAADLDGVDALPAIYATVLTFSSSAPYGSIPSFHIPFLLGEPPTNGYSSGQKGSLDIVPVENGSEEEESFRAPVMIELEPREPMPGLVDVSIETNAENGQIISGQLQSITVGIEDMFLKAIIPADIAEDGVPGYYSEVFHALWEACCTSSNTGRETFPLKGGKGVTAINGTRSVKLLEVPAMSLIRAVERHLAPFVVSVMGEPLVNVVKDGGAIRDIIWKDGASDSALDVTTSVTDHGRSHSNSSTLMKKMTERAM
;
A
#
# COMPACT_ATOMS: atom_id res chain seq x y z
N MET A 1 -55.70 13.28 -7.47
CA MET A 1 -55.08 12.54 -8.60
C MET A 1 -54.97 13.35 -9.89
N VAL A 2 -56.01 14.12 -10.29
CA VAL A 2 -56.00 14.94 -11.53
C VAL A 2 -54.99 16.09 -11.51
N LEU A 3 -54.93 16.86 -10.41
CA LEU A 3 -54.01 18.01 -10.28
C LEU A 3 -52.53 17.62 -10.40
N VAL A 4 -52.13 16.50 -9.79
CA VAL A 4 -50.76 15.97 -9.85
C VAL A 4 -50.37 15.55 -11.27
N LYS A 5 -51.31 14.95 -12.03
CA LYS A 5 -51.09 14.62 -13.45
C LYS A 5 -50.93 15.88 -14.29
N LEU A 6 -51.76 16.90 -14.03
CA LEU A 6 -51.73 18.17 -14.77
C LEU A 6 -50.41 18.93 -14.54
N ILE A 7 -49.90 18.93 -13.31
CA ILE A 7 -48.58 19.50 -12.97
C ILE A 7 -47.46 18.74 -13.70
N ARG A 8 -47.49 17.40 -13.72
CA ARG A 8 -46.47 16.61 -14.45
C ARG A 8 -46.49 16.86 -15.95
N ILE A 9 -47.66 17.03 -16.55
CA ILE A 9 -47.81 17.36 -17.98
C ILE A 9 -47.21 18.73 -18.26
N LEU A 10 -47.54 19.73 -17.43
CA LEU A 10 -47.00 21.09 -17.57
C LEU A 10 -45.48 21.11 -17.43
N GLN A 11 -44.92 20.36 -16.47
CA GLN A 11 -43.47 20.23 -16.27
C GLN A 11 -42.77 19.65 -17.51
N ARG A 12 -43.35 18.60 -18.12
CA ARG A 12 -42.81 18.01 -19.36
C ARG A 12 -42.89 18.96 -20.54
N LEU A 13 -44.02 19.65 -20.70
CA LEU A 13 -44.20 20.63 -21.77
C LEU A 13 -43.20 21.79 -21.63
N LEU A 14 -42.92 22.24 -20.41
CA LEU A 14 -41.86 23.24 -20.16
C LEU A 14 -40.49 22.73 -20.61
N VAL A 15 -40.12 21.48 -20.29
CA VAL A 15 -38.85 20.89 -20.76
C VAL A 15 -38.77 20.84 -22.28
N GLU A 16 -39.82 20.35 -22.96
CA GLU A 16 -39.88 20.26 -24.43
C GLU A 16 -39.76 21.64 -25.08
N MET A 17 -40.53 22.61 -24.59
CA MET A 17 -40.46 24.01 -25.06
C MET A 17 -39.08 24.64 -24.83
N THR A 18 -38.36 24.25 -23.77
CA THR A 18 -37.00 24.76 -23.50
C THR A 18 -35.97 24.15 -24.43
N LEU A 19 -36.15 22.89 -24.84
CA LEU A 19 -35.29 22.23 -25.82
C LEU A 19 -35.47 22.84 -27.22
N GLU A 20 -36.71 23.19 -27.59
CA GLU A 20 -37.01 23.85 -28.86
C GLU A 20 -36.63 25.34 -28.90
N PHE A 21 -36.88 26.07 -27.80
CA PHE A 21 -36.72 27.53 -27.74
C PHE A 21 -35.78 27.96 -26.62
N GLN A 22 -34.47 27.98 -26.90
CA GLN A 22 -33.41 28.41 -25.95
C GLN A 22 -33.63 29.82 -25.36
N ARG A 23 -34.31 30.71 -26.09
CA ARG A 23 -34.64 32.07 -25.62
C ARG A 23 -35.60 32.09 -24.43
N LEU A 24 -36.25 30.97 -24.13
CA LEU A 24 -37.18 30.84 -23.00
C LEU A 24 -36.45 30.58 -21.68
N VAL A 25 -35.16 30.21 -21.71
CA VAL A 25 -34.39 29.88 -20.50
C VAL A 25 -34.44 30.96 -19.42
N PRO A 26 -34.21 32.27 -19.71
CA PRO A 26 -34.27 33.31 -18.67
C PRO A 26 -35.66 33.43 -18.03
N VAL A 27 -36.73 33.23 -18.80
CA VAL A 27 -38.12 33.29 -18.31
C VAL A 27 -38.39 32.11 -17.37
N ILE A 28 -37.89 30.94 -17.72
CA ILE A 28 -38.01 29.72 -16.90
C ILE A 28 -37.22 29.86 -15.61
N VAL A 29 -36.00 30.38 -15.65
CA VAL A 29 -35.21 30.64 -14.44
C VAL A 29 -35.94 31.61 -13.52
N ALA A 30 -36.44 32.74 -14.05
CA ALA A 30 -37.22 33.69 -13.26
C ALA A 30 -38.53 33.09 -12.71
N PHE A 31 -39.10 32.08 -13.37
CA PHE A 31 -40.24 31.33 -12.88
C PHE A 31 -39.86 30.39 -11.73
N VAL A 32 -38.77 29.62 -11.90
CA VAL A 32 -38.21 28.74 -10.86
C VAL A 32 -37.84 29.55 -9.61
N ASP A 33 -37.17 30.69 -9.77
CA ASP A 33 -36.75 31.56 -8.67
C ASP A 33 -37.94 32.03 -7.83
N ARG A 34 -39.03 32.44 -8.49
CA ARG A 34 -40.28 32.83 -7.81
C ARG A 34 -40.92 31.68 -7.03
N LEU A 35 -40.82 30.45 -7.53
CA LEU A 35 -41.31 29.26 -6.83
C LEU A 35 -40.43 28.93 -5.62
N LEU A 36 -39.10 28.97 -5.77
CA LEU A 36 -38.15 28.65 -4.70
C LEU A 36 -38.18 29.68 -3.56
N LEU A 37 -38.33 30.97 -3.86
CA LEU A 37 -38.46 32.04 -2.87
C LEU A 37 -39.78 31.97 -2.08
N CYS A 38 -40.80 31.29 -2.60
CA CYS A 38 -42.09 31.13 -1.93
C CYS A 38 -42.10 29.85 -1.09
N HIS A 39 -42.08 29.97 0.24
CA HIS A 39 -42.08 28.81 1.15
C HIS A 39 -43.20 27.78 0.87
N LYS A 40 -44.39 28.23 0.45
CA LYS A 40 -45.52 27.34 0.11
C LYS A 40 -45.33 26.56 -1.20
N HIS A 41 -44.59 27.13 -2.15
CA HIS A 41 -44.40 26.57 -3.50
C HIS A 41 -42.98 26.09 -3.76
N ARG A 42 -42.09 26.17 -2.78
CA ARG A 42 -40.68 25.75 -2.87
C ARG A 42 -40.54 24.31 -3.39
N TRP A 43 -41.35 23.39 -2.87
CA TRP A 43 -41.41 22.00 -3.34
C TRP A 43 -41.72 21.87 -4.84
N LEU A 44 -42.57 22.76 -5.39
CA LEU A 44 -42.88 22.74 -6.83
C LEU A 44 -41.67 23.22 -7.65
N GLY A 45 -40.92 24.20 -7.14
CA GLY A 45 -39.66 24.65 -7.74
C GLY A 45 -38.59 23.56 -7.73
N GLU A 46 -38.39 22.91 -6.57
CA GLU A 46 -37.48 21.75 -6.41
C GLU A 46 -37.85 20.61 -7.37
N ARG A 47 -39.14 20.25 -7.42
CA ARG A 47 -39.65 19.21 -8.33
C ARG A 47 -39.48 19.58 -9.81
N LEU A 48 -39.63 20.85 -10.15
CA LEU A 48 -39.40 21.33 -11.52
C LEU A 48 -37.92 21.23 -11.89
N LEU A 49 -37.00 21.59 -10.98
CA LEU A 49 -35.55 21.38 -11.18
C LEU A 49 -35.19 19.90 -11.33
N GLN A 50 -35.77 19.01 -10.51
CA GLN A 50 -35.61 17.56 -10.68
C GLN A 50 -36.13 17.08 -12.05
N THR A 51 -37.18 17.70 -12.59
CA THR A 51 -37.69 17.37 -13.92
C THR A 51 -36.70 17.83 -15.00
N PHE A 52 -36.10 19.00 -14.86
CA PHE A 52 -35.04 19.46 -15.76
C PHE A 52 -33.82 18.53 -15.70
N ASP A 53 -33.38 18.13 -14.50
CA ASP A 53 -32.31 17.15 -14.32
C ASP A 53 -32.60 15.83 -15.08
N GLN A 54 -33.78 15.25 -14.89
CA GLN A 54 -34.15 13.94 -15.48
C GLN A 54 -34.47 13.96 -16.97
N HIS A 55 -35.00 15.07 -17.50
CA HIS A 55 -35.56 15.10 -18.86
C HIS A 55 -34.89 16.09 -19.80
N LEU A 56 -34.23 17.13 -19.28
CA LEU A 56 -33.50 18.10 -20.11
C LEU A 56 -32.03 17.70 -20.25
N LEU A 57 -31.32 17.36 -19.16
CA LEU A 57 -29.89 17.06 -19.22
C LEU A 57 -29.53 15.92 -20.19
N PRO A 58 -30.26 14.78 -20.23
CA PRO A 58 -29.90 13.68 -21.14
C PRO A 58 -30.18 13.99 -22.61
N LYS A 59 -31.08 14.95 -22.89
CA LYS A 59 -31.51 15.32 -24.25
C LYS A 59 -30.80 16.56 -24.80
N ALA A 60 -30.03 17.26 -23.97
CA ALA A 60 -29.34 18.47 -24.37
C ALA A 60 -28.21 18.14 -25.35
N THR A 61 -28.15 18.86 -26.48
CA THR A 61 -27.09 18.68 -27.46
C THR A 61 -25.78 19.24 -26.94
N ILE A 62 -24.71 18.45 -27.04
CA ILE A 62 -23.37 18.81 -26.53
C ILE A 62 -22.63 19.66 -27.58
N ASP A 63 -22.95 20.94 -27.60
CA ASP A 63 -22.36 21.95 -28.47
C ASP A 63 -22.20 23.30 -27.75
N TYR A 64 -21.66 24.30 -28.44
CA TYR A 64 -21.51 25.65 -27.89
C TYR A 64 -22.83 26.31 -27.47
N ARG A 65 -23.99 25.84 -27.95
CA ARG A 65 -25.31 26.35 -27.58
C ARG A 65 -25.75 25.84 -26.22
N LEU A 66 -25.14 24.78 -25.69
CA LEU A 66 -25.39 24.30 -24.32
C LEU A 66 -25.24 25.42 -23.27
N ALA A 67 -24.38 26.40 -23.56
CA ALA A 67 -24.18 27.60 -22.75
C ALA A 67 -25.47 28.38 -22.45
N SER A 68 -26.51 28.28 -23.29
CA SER A 68 -27.80 28.93 -23.04
C SER A 68 -28.53 28.34 -21.84
N TYR A 69 -28.26 27.08 -21.49
CA TYR A 69 -28.90 26.37 -20.38
C TYR A 69 -28.13 26.52 -19.06
N PHE A 70 -26.96 27.13 -19.05
CA PHE A 70 -26.14 27.28 -17.83
C PHE A 70 -26.88 27.98 -16.68
N PRO A 71 -27.74 28.99 -16.90
CA PRO A 71 -28.57 29.53 -15.83
C PRO A 71 -29.49 28.51 -15.15
N ILE A 72 -29.97 27.48 -15.87
CA ILE A 72 -30.73 26.38 -15.29
C ILE A 72 -29.79 25.45 -14.52
N PHE A 73 -28.60 25.18 -15.05
CA PHE A 73 -27.58 24.35 -14.39
C PHE A 73 -27.11 24.95 -13.07
N ASP A 74 -26.91 26.27 -13.01
CA ASP A 74 -26.61 26.98 -11.77
C ASP A 74 -27.73 26.79 -10.73
N ARG A 75 -29.01 26.86 -11.14
CA ARG A 75 -30.13 26.61 -10.21
C ARG A 75 -30.24 25.16 -9.76
N ILE A 76 -29.87 24.20 -10.60
CA ILE A 76 -29.74 22.80 -10.20
C ILE A 76 -28.60 22.67 -9.19
N ALA A 77 -27.46 23.32 -9.44
CA ALA A 77 -26.27 23.26 -8.58
C ALA A 77 -26.41 24.00 -7.24
N GLU A 78 -27.29 25.00 -7.14
CA GLU A 78 -27.61 25.68 -5.89
C GLU A 78 -28.55 24.86 -4.98
N ASN A 79 -29.22 23.84 -5.54
CA ASN A 79 -30.28 23.11 -4.86
C ASN A 79 -29.80 21.75 -4.35
N ASP A 80 -29.60 21.65 -3.04
CA ASP A 80 -29.12 20.45 -2.35
C ASP A 80 -30.06 19.24 -2.39
N THR A 81 -31.33 19.45 -2.76
CA THR A 81 -32.35 18.39 -2.90
C THR A 81 -32.32 17.69 -4.25
N VAL A 82 -31.68 18.28 -5.27
CA VAL A 82 -31.56 17.72 -6.60
C VAL A 82 -30.23 16.95 -6.70
N PRO A 83 -30.21 15.69 -7.15
CA PRO A 83 -28.96 14.96 -7.31
C PRO A 83 -28.09 15.65 -8.37
N ALA A 84 -26.80 15.84 -8.07
CA ALA A 84 -25.86 16.53 -8.95
C ALA A 84 -25.21 15.59 -9.98
N CYS A 85 -25.42 14.28 -9.89
CA CYS A 85 -24.76 13.27 -10.71
C CYS A 85 -25.01 13.50 -12.21
N GLY A 86 -26.27 13.64 -12.63
CA GLY A 86 -26.64 13.88 -14.03
C GLY A 86 -26.02 15.16 -14.61
N LEU A 87 -25.98 16.23 -13.80
CA LEU A 87 -25.32 17.49 -14.18
C LEU A 87 -23.82 17.31 -14.34
N LEU A 88 -23.14 16.64 -13.41
CA LEU A 88 -21.69 16.39 -13.47
C LEU A 88 -21.30 15.53 -14.68
N GLU A 89 -22.11 14.53 -15.03
CA GLU A 89 -21.88 13.73 -16.24
C GLU A 89 -22.01 14.56 -17.52
N LEU A 90 -23.05 15.40 -17.61
CA LEU A 90 -23.25 16.28 -18.77
C LEU A 90 -22.08 17.27 -18.90
N LEU A 91 -21.68 17.92 -17.80
CA LEU A 91 -20.56 18.86 -17.79
C LEU A 91 -19.23 18.18 -18.15
N THR A 92 -19.03 16.95 -17.71
CA THR A 92 -17.84 16.16 -18.07
C THR A 92 -17.79 15.91 -19.58
N LYS A 93 -18.88 15.39 -20.17
CA LYS A 93 -18.99 15.18 -21.62
C LYS A 93 -18.84 16.48 -22.40
N PHE A 94 -19.35 17.58 -21.87
CA PHE A 94 -19.21 18.90 -22.47
C PHE A 94 -17.76 19.40 -22.48
N ILE A 95 -17.03 19.26 -21.35
CA ILE A 95 -15.60 19.61 -21.29
C ILE A 95 -14.79 18.76 -22.27
N VAL A 96 -15.04 17.45 -22.34
CA VAL A 96 -14.40 16.57 -23.34
C VAL A 96 -14.62 17.11 -24.76
N SER A 97 -15.86 17.46 -25.10
CA SER A 97 -16.17 18.02 -26.43
C SER A 97 -15.49 19.37 -26.69
N LEU A 98 -15.32 20.22 -25.67
CA LEU A 98 -14.59 21.49 -25.80
C LEU A 98 -13.09 21.29 -26.06
N VAL A 99 -12.50 20.25 -25.48
CA VAL A 99 -11.10 19.86 -25.72
C VAL A 99 -10.94 19.32 -27.14
N GLU A 100 -11.82 18.42 -27.58
CA GLU A 100 -11.77 17.83 -28.94
C GLU A 100 -11.98 18.86 -30.06
N LYS A 101 -12.86 19.83 -29.85
CA LYS A 101 -13.18 20.89 -30.83
C LYS A 101 -12.28 22.12 -30.71
N HIS A 102 -11.25 22.06 -29.87
CA HIS A 102 -10.33 23.17 -29.70
C HIS A 102 -9.50 23.39 -30.97
N GLY A 103 -9.44 24.64 -31.42
CA GLY A 103 -8.68 25.07 -32.57
C GLY A 103 -8.23 26.53 -32.42
N PRO A 104 -7.45 27.06 -33.38
CA PRO A 104 -6.83 28.38 -33.27
C PRO A 104 -7.85 29.52 -33.05
N ASP A 105 -9.05 29.40 -33.62
CA ASP A 105 -10.09 30.45 -33.54
C ASP A 105 -11.12 30.22 -32.40
N THR A 106 -11.07 29.09 -31.70
CA THR A 106 -12.06 28.74 -30.66
C THR A 106 -11.55 28.94 -29.24
N GLY A 107 -10.28 29.34 -29.05
CA GLY A 107 -9.64 29.51 -27.74
C GLY A 107 -10.43 30.35 -26.74
N LEU A 108 -10.81 31.58 -27.11
CA LEU A 108 -11.60 32.47 -26.24
C LEU A 108 -12.97 31.88 -25.86
N LYS A 109 -13.63 31.19 -26.79
CA LYS A 109 -14.92 30.55 -26.54
C LYS A 109 -14.76 29.38 -25.59
N SER A 110 -13.81 28.48 -25.85
CA SER A 110 -13.52 27.34 -24.98
C SER A 110 -13.10 27.79 -23.58
N TRP A 111 -12.22 28.79 -23.45
CA TRP A 111 -11.86 29.40 -22.16
C TRP A 111 -13.09 29.90 -21.39
N SER A 112 -13.94 30.71 -22.04
CA SER A 112 -15.11 31.29 -21.37
C SER A 112 -16.11 30.23 -20.90
N LEU A 113 -16.25 29.14 -21.65
CA LEU A 113 -17.16 28.05 -21.32
C LEU A 113 -16.57 27.12 -20.26
N GLY A 114 -15.28 26.79 -20.35
CA GLY A 114 -14.57 26.07 -19.30
C GLY A 114 -14.63 26.81 -17.97
N SER A 115 -14.41 28.13 -17.98
CA SER A 115 -14.53 28.98 -16.79
C SER A 115 -15.95 28.96 -16.19
N LYS A 116 -16.99 28.96 -17.02
CA LYS A 116 -18.37 28.84 -16.55
C LYS A 116 -18.68 27.46 -15.96
N VAL A 117 -18.18 26.38 -16.56
CA VAL A 117 -18.30 25.03 -15.99
C VAL A 117 -17.65 24.97 -14.62
N LEU A 118 -16.45 25.55 -14.46
CA LEU A 118 -15.79 25.66 -13.16
C LEU A 118 -16.58 26.53 -12.17
N GLY A 119 -17.30 27.55 -12.64
CA GLY A 119 -18.28 28.31 -11.86
C GLY A 119 -19.40 27.41 -11.29
N ILE A 120 -20.01 26.56 -12.13
CA ILE A 120 -21.03 25.60 -11.69
C ILE A 120 -20.43 24.59 -10.68
N CYS A 121 -19.22 24.09 -10.94
CA CYS A 121 -18.49 23.22 -9.98
C CYS A 121 -18.30 23.88 -8.62
N ARG A 122 -17.97 25.18 -8.60
CA ARG A 122 -17.85 25.98 -7.37
C ARG A 122 -19.19 26.06 -6.64
N THR A 123 -20.27 26.35 -7.35
CA THR A 123 -21.63 26.40 -6.79
C THR A 123 -22.01 25.06 -6.16
N LEU A 124 -21.74 23.95 -6.85
CA LEU A 124 -21.95 22.60 -6.32
C LEU A 124 -21.23 22.40 -4.98
N MET A 125 -19.93 22.74 -4.90
CA MET A 125 -19.14 22.63 -3.66
C MET A 125 -19.64 23.53 -2.52
N ILE A 126 -20.35 24.61 -2.83
CA ILE A 126 -20.93 25.53 -1.83
C ILE A 126 -22.22 24.98 -1.25
N HIS A 127 -23.06 24.34 -2.06
CA HIS A 127 -24.42 23.98 -1.67
C HIS A 127 -24.58 22.51 -1.29
N HIS A 128 -23.85 21.60 -1.92
CA HIS A 128 -23.98 20.16 -1.66
C HIS A 128 -22.96 19.66 -0.63
N HIS A 129 -23.16 18.42 -0.18
CA HIS A 129 -22.17 17.68 0.60
C HIS A 129 -21.03 17.23 -0.31
N SER A 130 -19.79 17.43 0.14
CA SER A 130 -18.59 17.11 -0.61
C SER A 130 -18.45 15.61 -0.88
N SER A 131 -18.90 14.76 0.05
CA SER A 131 -18.89 13.31 -0.16
C SER A 131 -19.77 12.88 -1.34
N ARG A 132 -20.95 13.49 -1.51
CA ARG A 132 -21.87 13.22 -2.62
C ARG A 132 -21.29 13.62 -3.98
N LEU A 133 -20.58 14.73 -4.01
CA LEU A 133 -20.00 15.24 -5.25
C LEU A 133 -18.70 14.55 -5.62
N PHE A 134 -18.03 13.90 -4.67
CA PHE A 134 -16.62 13.57 -4.77
C PHE A 134 -16.28 12.79 -6.05
N LEU A 135 -17.00 11.71 -6.34
CA LEU A 135 -16.68 10.85 -7.47
C LEU A 135 -16.83 11.56 -8.82
N GLY A 136 -18.00 12.16 -9.09
CA GLY A 136 -18.27 12.84 -10.35
C GLY A 136 -17.44 14.11 -10.52
N LEU A 137 -17.33 14.92 -9.46
CA LEU A 137 -16.62 16.19 -9.50
C LEU A 137 -15.10 16.01 -9.57
N SER A 138 -14.53 15.04 -8.86
CA SER A 138 -13.09 14.75 -8.94
C SER A 138 -12.69 14.29 -10.33
N ARG A 139 -13.50 13.44 -10.98
CA ARG A 139 -13.27 12.99 -12.37
C ARG A 139 -13.31 14.17 -13.35
N LEU A 140 -14.33 15.02 -13.27
CA LEU A 140 -14.45 16.22 -14.12
C LEU A 140 -13.25 17.16 -13.93
N LEU A 141 -12.92 17.48 -12.68
CA LEU A 141 -11.83 18.41 -12.37
C LEU A 141 -10.47 17.81 -12.76
N ALA A 142 -10.21 16.53 -12.49
CA ALA A 142 -8.98 15.85 -12.87
C ALA A 142 -8.80 15.82 -14.39
N PHE A 143 -9.84 15.49 -15.15
CA PHE A 143 -9.81 15.54 -16.61
C PHE A 143 -9.49 16.96 -17.10
N THR A 144 -10.16 17.97 -16.54
CA THR A 144 -9.93 19.38 -16.88
C THR A 144 -8.49 19.80 -16.57
N CYS A 145 -7.93 19.39 -15.42
CA CYS A 145 -6.54 19.66 -15.04
C CYS A 145 -5.52 19.10 -16.02
N LEU A 146 -5.77 17.91 -16.56
CA LEU A 146 -4.83 17.18 -17.40
C LEU A 146 -4.90 17.61 -18.86
N TYR A 147 -6.11 17.82 -19.39
CA TYR A 147 -6.33 17.88 -20.84
C TYR A 147 -6.88 19.20 -21.36
N PHE A 148 -7.38 20.11 -20.51
CA PHE A 148 -7.96 21.35 -21.02
C PHE A 148 -6.86 22.25 -21.65
N PRO A 149 -7.09 22.88 -22.81
CA PRO A 149 -6.03 23.60 -23.54
C PRO A 149 -5.59 24.88 -22.83
N ASP A 150 -6.51 25.56 -22.13
CA ASP A 150 -6.24 26.82 -21.47
C ASP A 150 -5.64 26.64 -20.07
N LEU A 151 -4.56 27.37 -19.78
CA LEU A 151 -3.80 27.25 -18.53
C LEU A 151 -4.58 27.74 -17.30
N GLU A 152 -5.33 28.85 -17.40
CA GLU A 152 -6.10 29.39 -16.28
C GLU A 152 -7.22 28.43 -15.86
N VAL A 153 -7.91 27.84 -16.83
CA VAL A 153 -8.96 26.84 -16.56
C VAL A 153 -8.35 25.60 -15.89
N ARG A 154 -7.19 25.12 -16.34
CA ARG A 154 -6.50 23.98 -15.71
C ARG A 154 -6.10 24.28 -14.27
N ASP A 155 -5.54 25.45 -14.02
CA ASP A 155 -5.06 25.83 -12.68
C ASP A 155 -6.22 26.01 -11.71
N ASN A 156 -7.32 26.63 -12.15
CA ASN A 156 -8.54 26.73 -11.35
C ASN A 156 -9.15 25.35 -11.05
N ALA A 157 -9.18 24.44 -12.04
CA ALA A 157 -9.61 23.07 -11.82
C ALA A 157 -8.74 22.35 -10.78
N ARG A 158 -7.41 22.59 -10.81
CA ARG A 158 -6.46 21.99 -9.85
C ARG A 158 -6.70 22.51 -8.45
N ILE A 159 -6.94 23.81 -8.29
CA ILE A 159 -7.27 24.42 -6.99
C ILE A 159 -8.55 23.80 -6.43
N TYR A 160 -9.62 23.71 -7.22
CA TYR A 160 -10.87 23.10 -6.79
C TYR A 160 -10.73 21.63 -6.44
N LEU A 161 -9.96 20.86 -7.21
CA LEU A 161 -9.69 19.46 -6.92
C LEU A 161 -8.94 19.30 -5.58
N ARG A 162 -7.91 20.13 -5.35
CA ARG A 162 -7.17 20.13 -4.07
C ARG A 162 -8.05 20.54 -2.90
N MET A 163 -8.91 21.53 -3.07
CA MET A 163 -9.87 21.94 -2.04
C MET A 163 -10.85 20.81 -1.71
N LEU A 164 -11.40 20.13 -2.72
CA LEU A 164 -12.32 19.00 -2.56
C LEU A 164 -11.70 17.83 -1.80
N ILE A 165 -10.43 17.53 -2.05
CA ILE A 165 -9.73 16.39 -1.44
C ILE A 165 -9.21 16.73 -0.03
N CYS A 166 -8.76 17.96 0.22
CA CYS A 166 -8.00 18.28 1.43
C CYS A 166 -8.80 19.06 2.49
N ILE A 167 -9.97 19.61 2.16
CA ILE A 167 -10.75 20.47 3.07
C ILE A 167 -12.08 19.79 3.41
N PRO A 168 -12.39 19.57 4.71
CA PRO A 168 -13.69 19.03 5.12
C PRO A 168 -14.85 19.88 4.59
N GLY A 169 -15.91 19.23 4.11
CA GLY A 169 -17.00 19.88 3.37
C GLY A 169 -17.61 21.11 4.05
N LYS A 170 -17.86 21.07 5.37
CA LYS A 170 -18.37 22.25 6.10
C LYS A 170 -17.40 23.44 6.05
N LYS A 171 -16.10 23.19 6.20
CA LYS A 171 -15.05 24.21 6.15
C LYS A 171 -14.87 24.72 4.73
N LEU A 172 -14.93 23.83 3.73
CA LEU A 172 -14.86 24.17 2.32
C LEU A 172 -15.97 25.15 1.93
N ARG A 173 -17.22 24.84 2.29
CA ARG A 173 -18.38 25.73 2.06
C ARG A 173 -18.17 27.11 2.69
N HIS A 174 -17.62 27.17 3.90
CA HIS A 174 -17.33 28.46 4.55
C HIS A 174 -16.28 29.28 3.79
N ILE A 175 -15.18 28.66 3.36
CA ILE A 175 -14.10 29.31 2.60
C ILE A 175 -14.63 29.84 1.25
N LEU A 176 -15.40 29.03 0.53
CA LEU A 176 -15.96 29.42 -0.76
C LEU A 176 -17.04 30.52 -0.62
N ASN A 177 -17.83 30.50 0.45
CA ASN A 177 -18.79 31.59 0.72
C ASN A 177 -18.12 32.91 1.11
N LEU A 178 -16.99 32.87 1.83
CA LEU A 178 -16.25 34.08 2.21
C LEU A 178 -15.76 34.86 0.99
N GLY A 179 -15.30 34.15 -0.05
CA GLY A 179 -14.91 34.76 -1.32
C GLY A 179 -16.07 35.40 -2.10
N ALA A 180 -17.32 35.02 -1.82
CA ALA A 180 -18.51 35.60 -2.47
C ALA A 180 -18.96 36.93 -1.82
N GLN A 181 -18.53 37.21 -0.58
CA GLN A 181 -18.88 38.45 0.14
C GLN A 181 -17.96 39.65 -0.16
N LEU A 182 -17.13 39.58 -1.21
CA LEU A 182 -16.31 40.70 -1.66
C LEU A 182 -16.83 41.32 -2.99
N PRO A 183 -17.94 42.05 -3.01
CA PRO A 183 -18.14 43.12 -3.98
C PRO A 183 -17.36 44.36 -3.51
N GLY A 184 -16.51 44.91 -4.39
CA GLY A 184 -15.43 45.83 -4.06
C GLY A 184 -15.75 47.00 -3.10
N ILE A 185 -14.88 47.20 -2.11
CA ILE A 185 -14.51 48.45 -1.42
C ILE A 185 -13.09 48.24 -0.83
N ALA A 186 -12.31 49.33 -0.81
CA ALA A 186 -10.91 49.54 -0.43
C ALA A 186 -10.32 48.69 0.74
N PRO A 187 -8.98 48.50 0.78
CA PRO A 187 -8.32 47.76 1.85
C PRO A 187 -8.55 48.46 3.19
N SER A 188 -9.18 47.77 4.14
CA SER A 188 -9.15 48.21 5.53
C SER A 188 -7.73 48.03 6.07
N PRO A 189 -7.22 48.95 6.91
CA PRO A 189 -5.82 48.95 7.36
C PRO A 189 -5.53 47.91 8.46
N HIS A 190 -6.35 46.87 8.58
CA HIS A 190 -6.22 45.85 9.63
C HIS A 190 -6.18 44.44 9.03
N THR A 191 -5.15 44.19 8.23
CA THR A 191 -4.81 42.89 7.64
C THR A 191 -4.49 41.80 8.68
N SER A 192 -4.40 42.13 9.98
CA SER A 192 -4.10 41.19 11.07
C SER A 192 -5.31 40.44 11.63
N SER A 193 -6.56 40.82 11.30
CA SER A 193 -7.75 40.10 11.79
C SER A 193 -8.20 38.96 10.87
N PHE A 194 -7.73 38.90 9.61
CA PHE A 194 -8.19 37.90 8.63
C PHE A 194 -7.62 36.49 8.87
N PHE A 195 -6.46 36.40 9.52
CA PHE A 195 -5.85 35.13 9.95
C PHE A 195 -6.21 34.76 11.39
N ASN A 196 -6.96 35.61 12.10
CA ASN A 196 -7.48 35.30 13.42
C ASN A 196 -8.82 34.56 13.31
N VAL A 197 -8.84 33.49 12.51
CA VAL A 197 -9.82 32.43 12.71
C VAL A 197 -9.41 31.82 14.04
N GLN A 198 -10.07 32.23 15.12
CA GLN A 198 -10.10 31.47 16.36
C GLN A 198 -10.35 30.02 15.92
N SER A 199 -9.32 29.17 16.04
CA SER A 199 -9.44 27.73 15.79
C SER A 199 -10.72 27.32 16.52
N PRO A 200 -11.77 26.88 15.80
CA PRO A 200 -12.94 26.37 16.49
C PRO A 200 -12.38 25.23 17.31
N ARG A 201 -12.35 25.39 18.64
CA ARG A 201 -11.85 24.37 19.56
C ARG A 201 -12.51 23.08 19.10
N PRO A 202 -11.75 22.11 18.57
CA PRO A 202 -12.37 20.92 18.01
C PRO A 202 -13.14 20.27 19.14
N SER A 203 -14.45 20.16 18.99
CA SER A 203 -15.27 19.48 20.00
C SER A 203 -14.90 18.00 19.92
N ARG A 204 -13.96 17.57 20.76
CA ARG A 204 -13.58 16.16 20.90
C ARG A 204 -14.66 15.46 21.71
N ASP A 205 -15.57 14.77 21.04
CA ASP A 205 -16.56 13.94 21.73
C ASP A 205 -15.94 12.58 22.07
N LEU A 206 -15.29 12.53 23.25
CA LEU A 206 -14.60 11.35 23.77
C LEU A 206 -15.53 10.13 23.94
N LYS A 207 -16.85 10.34 24.04
CA LYS A 207 -17.82 9.23 24.16
C LYS A 207 -18.06 8.56 22.81
N LYS A 208 -18.08 9.33 21.71
CA LYS A 208 -18.29 8.83 20.34
C LYS A 208 -17.02 8.20 19.74
N SER A 209 -15.85 8.63 20.20
CA SER A 209 -14.57 8.11 19.73
C SER A 209 -14.20 6.73 20.31
N ARG A 210 -14.92 6.24 21.34
CA ARG A 210 -14.60 5.00 22.05
C ARG A 210 -14.80 3.72 21.22
N ASN A 211 -15.57 3.78 20.14
CA ASN A 211 -15.91 2.65 19.27
C ASN A 211 -15.39 2.82 17.84
N ILE A 212 -14.28 3.53 17.62
CA ILE A 212 -13.76 3.79 16.26
C ILE A 212 -13.46 2.52 15.45
N SER A 213 -13.00 1.46 16.14
CA SER A 213 -12.73 0.16 15.57
C SER A 213 -13.98 -0.60 15.10
N SER A 214 -15.19 -0.06 15.26
CA SER A 214 -16.40 -0.65 14.67
C SER A 214 -16.66 -0.15 13.25
N TYR A 215 -16.11 0.99 12.87
CA TYR A 215 -16.34 1.62 11.57
C TYR A 215 -15.08 2.02 10.81
N ILE A 216 -13.88 1.99 11.41
CA ILE A 216 -12.61 2.14 10.70
C ILE A 216 -11.74 0.92 10.99
N HIS A 217 -11.25 0.28 9.94
CA HIS A 217 -10.45 -0.95 10.02
C HIS A 217 -9.18 -0.82 9.20
N LEU A 218 -8.04 -1.19 9.78
CA LEU A 218 -6.79 -1.36 9.06
C LEU A 218 -6.46 -2.84 9.03
N GLU A 219 -6.40 -3.43 7.85
CA GLU A 219 -6.20 -4.86 7.67
C GLU A 219 -4.98 -5.13 6.81
N ARG A 220 -4.25 -6.23 7.06
CA ARG A 220 -3.16 -6.67 6.18
C ARG A 220 -3.75 -7.16 4.87
N VAL A 221 -3.13 -6.78 3.75
CA VAL A 221 -3.49 -7.32 2.42
C VAL A 221 -3.12 -8.79 2.34
N ILE A 222 -1.95 -9.16 2.88
CA ILE A 222 -1.48 -10.54 2.94
C ILE A 222 -1.57 -11.01 4.40
N PRO A 223 -2.44 -11.99 4.72
CA PRO A 223 -2.52 -12.54 6.05
C PRO A 223 -1.24 -13.30 6.40
N LEU A 224 -0.93 -13.34 7.69
CA LEU A 224 0.17 -14.16 8.19
C LEU A 224 -0.07 -15.64 7.89
N LEU A 225 1.00 -16.34 7.51
CA LEU A 225 0.99 -17.77 7.26
C LEU A 225 0.80 -18.54 8.55
N VAL A 226 1.36 -18.01 9.63
CA VAL A 226 1.23 -18.61 10.96
C VAL A 226 0.54 -17.62 11.89
N LYS A 227 -0.62 -18.03 12.42
CA LYS A 227 -1.37 -17.22 13.40
C LYS A 227 -0.72 -17.19 14.80
N GLN A 228 0.17 -18.12 15.08
CA GLN A 228 0.94 -18.18 16.33
C GLN A 228 2.32 -17.61 16.07
N SER A 229 2.72 -16.64 16.89
CA SER A 229 4.05 -16.05 16.90
C SER A 229 5.11 -17.15 17.03
N TRP A 230 5.85 -17.40 15.95
CA TRP A 230 7.08 -18.18 16.04
C TRP A 230 8.08 -17.33 16.82
N SER A 231 8.38 -17.72 18.05
CA SER A 231 9.57 -17.20 18.72
C SER A 231 10.76 -18.03 18.22
N LEU A 232 11.65 -17.41 17.45
CA LEU A 232 12.97 -17.97 17.22
C LEU A 232 13.79 -17.71 18.49
N SER A 233 13.73 -18.63 19.45
CA SER A 233 14.70 -18.65 20.54
C SER A 233 16.02 -19.15 19.96
N LEU A 234 16.90 -18.22 19.59
CA LEU A 234 18.30 -18.57 19.34
C LEU A 234 18.89 -19.03 20.68
N PRO A 235 19.38 -20.27 20.80
CA PRO A 235 19.96 -20.73 22.05
C PRO A 235 21.18 -19.86 22.40
N THR A 236 21.11 -19.15 23.52
CA THR A 236 22.27 -18.52 24.16
C THR A 236 23.19 -19.63 24.67
N LEU A 237 24.22 -19.97 23.92
CA LEU A 237 25.23 -20.93 24.36
C LEU A 237 26.38 -20.18 25.04
N GLY A 238 26.12 -19.77 26.29
CA GLY A 238 27.16 -19.47 27.26
C GLY A 238 27.93 -20.76 27.58
N ILE A 239 29.24 -20.71 27.43
CA ILE A 239 30.17 -21.71 27.94
C ILE A 239 30.02 -21.78 29.47
N GLY A 240 29.51 -22.91 29.95
CA GLY A 240 29.62 -23.45 31.32
C GLY A 240 29.56 -22.49 32.51
N GLY A 241 28.44 -22.49 33.24
CA GLY A 241 28.38 -22.02 34.62
C GLY A 241 26.95 -21.93 35.17
N ASP A 242 26.61 -22.81 36.12
CA ASP A 242 25.34 -22.80 36.84
C ASP A 242 25.11 -21.47 37.58
N LYS A 243 24.16 -20.65 37.11
CA LYS A 243 23.24 -19.79 37.89
C LYS A 243 22.30 -18.99 36.95
N PRO A 244 21.04 -18.70 37.35
CA PRO A 244 20.09 -18.00 36.48
C PRO A 244 20.37 -16.49 36.54
N GLY A 245 20.91 -15.96 35.44
CA GLY A 245 21.22 -14.54 35.26
C GLY A 245 20.41 -13.93 34.12
N TYR A 246 19.96 -12.71 34.35
CA TYR A 246 19.21 -11.80 33.48
C TYR A 246 19.83 -11.67 32.07
N LEU A 247 19.02 -11.33 31.05
CA LEU A 247 19.42 -11.10 29.65
C LEU A 247 20.61 -10.13 29.57
N GLU A 248 21.81 -10.67 29.40
CA GLU A 248 23.01 -9.91 29.09
C GLU A 248 23.24 -10.01 27.59
N ASN A 249 23.39 -8.84 26.95
CA ASN A 249 23.64 -8.67 25.52
C ASN A 249 24.72 -9.65 25.03
N ILE A 250 24.58 -10.14 23.79
CA ILE A 250 25.63 -10.88 23.09
C ILE A 250 26.85 -9.96 23.00
N MET A 251 27.80 -10.14 23.92
CA MET A 251 29.08 -9.46 23.94
C MET A 251 30.07 -10.34 23.19
N ASP A 252 30.53 -9.89 22.03
CA ASP A 252 31.69 -10.47 21.36
C ASP A 252 32.98 -9.94 22.03
N SER A 253 33.99 -10.80 22.14
CA SER A 253 35.25 -10.58 22.85
C SER A 253 35.94 -9.25 22.50
N GLU A 254 36.24 -8.43 23.51
CA GLU A 254 37.13 -7.27 23.34
C GLU A 254 38.53 -7.72 22.87
N PRO A 255 39.20 -6.95 21.99
CA PRO A 255 40.61 -7.17 21.70
C PRO A 255 41.44 -6.88 22.97
N PRO A 256 42.57 -7.57 23.19
CA PRO A 256 43.37 -7.36 24.39
C PRO A 256 43.91 -5.93 24.40
N VAL A 257 43.54 -5.18 25.43
CA VAL A 257 44.19 -3.92 25.80
C VAL A 257 45.58 -4.26 26.32
N ASP A 258 46.61 -3.89 25.57
CA ASP A 258 47.99 -3.95 26.03
C ASP A 258 48.12 -3.08 27.29
N MET A 259 48.30 -3.71 28.44
CA MET A 259 48.74 -3.02 29.66
C MET A 259 50.17 -2.57 29.45
N GLU A 260 50.34 -1.27 29.24
CA GLU A 260 51.61 -0.56 29.41
C GLU A 260 52.21 -0.91 30.78
N ARG A 261 53.25 -1.75 30.77
CA ARG A 261 54.24 -1.77 31.83
C ARG A 261 55.41 -0.91 31.40
N GLU A 262 55.53 0.24 32.05
CA GLU A 262 56.78 0.99 32.16
C GLU A 262 57.90 0.06 32.61
N VAL A 263 58.89 -0.20 31.76
CA VAL A 263 60.28 -0.40 32.20
C VAL A 263 61.23 0.26 31.21
N ASP A 264 61.97 1.18 31.80
CA ASP A 264 63.04 2.05 31.34
C ASP A 264 64.28 1.31 30.78
N GLY A 265 65.04 1.97 29.90
CA GLY A 265 66.49 1.78 29.83
C GLY A 265 67.14 1.07 28.63
N SER A 266 67.45 1.86 27.60
CA SER A 266 68.73 1.90 26.85
C SER A 266 68.95 1.12 25.54
N SER A 267 69.25 1.92 24.49
CA SER A 267 70.29 1.79 23.44
C SER A 267 70.23 0.57 22.49
N SER A 268 70.30 0.66 21.16
CA SER A 268 70.72 1.73 20.24
C SER A 268 70.44 1.35 18.76
N ILE A 269 69.89 2.29 17.99
CA ILE A 269 70.24 2.66 16.59
C ILE A 269 70.04 1.60 15.46
N GLN A 270 69.08 1.79 14.53
CA GLN A 270 69.19 2.59 13.28
C GLN A 270 67.91 2.43 12.41
N ILE A 271 67.29 3.56 12.03
CA ILE A 271 66.05 3.65 11.24
C ILE A 271 66.37 4.18 9.83
N ILE A 272 66.04 3.40 8.80
CA ILE A 272 65.59 3.79 7.44
C ILE A 272 64.76 2.57 6.95
N SER A 273 63.58 2.59 6.33
CA SER A 273 62.87 3.58 5.50
C SER A 273 61.36 3.29 5.51
N GLU A 274 60.57 4.30 5.15
CA GLU A 274 59.13 4.28 4.87
C GLU A 274 58.70 3.18 3.88
N THR A 275 57.64 2.43 4.18
CA THR A 275 56.48 2.24 3.29
C THR A 275 55.30 1.72 4.12
N GLU A 276 54.16 2.41 4.03
CA GLU A 276 52.88 2.07 4.64
C GLU A 276 52.50 0.59 4.44
N LYS A 277 52.28 -0.13 5.55
CA LYS A 277 51.56 -1.40 5.56
C LYS A 277 50.24 -1.19 6.27
N ILE A 278 49.17 -1.29 5.50
CA ILE A 278 47.80 -1.49 5.96
C ILE A 278 47.78 -2.85 6.65
N ASP A 279 47.53 -2.86 7.96
CA ASP A 279 47.38 -4.07 8.76
C ASP A 279 46.11 -4.83 8.35
N HIS A 280 46.29 -5.83 7.50
CA HIS A 280 45.32 -6.92 7.39
C HIS A 280 45.49 -7.84 8.60
N PRO A 281 44.41 -8.25 9.30
CA PRO A 281 44.52 -9.26 10.33
C PRO A 281 45.06 -10.55 9.70
N GLN A 282 46.23 -11.00 10.18
CA GLN A 282 46.87 -12.23 9.71
C GLN A 282 45.96 -13.43 9.97
N GLU A 283 45.50 -14.06 8.88
CA GLU A 283 44.78 -15.33 8.94
C GLU A 283 45.69 -16.41 9.54
N PRO A 284 45.21 -17.21 10.51
CA PRO A 284 45.97 -18.35 11.00
C PRO A 284 46.07 -19.39 9.87
N LEU A 285 47.27 -19.54 9.30
CA LEU A 285 47.58 -20.55 8.28
C LEU A 285 47.24 -21.95 8.80
N ARG A 286 46.14 -22.53 8.32
CA ARG A 286 45.76 -23.92 8.54
C ARG A 286 45.80 -24.66 7.21
N VAL A 287 46.33 -25.88 7.23
CA VAL A 287 46.26 -26.78 6.07
C VAL A 287 44.80 -27.16 5.86
N MET A 288 44.25 -26.77 4.72
CA MET A 288 42.82 -26.90 4.42
C MET A 288 42.64 -27.59 3.07
N ASP A 289 41.63 -28.44 2.98
CA ASP A 289 41.24 -29.09 1.72
C ASP A 289 40.80 -28.03 0.70
N SER A 290 41.14 -28.22 -0.58
CA SER A 290 40.72 -27.35 -1.69
C SER A 290 39.21 -27.13 -1.71
N LYS A 291 38.41 -28.15 -1.37
CA LYS A 291 36.96 -28.05 -1.31
C LYS A 291 36.48 -27.12 -0.19
N ILE A 292 37.13 -27.15 0.97
CA ILE A 292 36.78 -26.29 2.11
C ILE A 292 37.21 -24.84 1.82
N SER A 293 38.35 -24.65 1.14
CA SER A 293 38.81 -23.34 0.66
C SER A 293 37.82 -22.66 -0.27
N GLU A 294 37.28 -23.41 -1.23
CA GLU A 294 36.25 -22.91 -2.15
C GLU A 294 34.97 -22.49 -1.41
N ILE A 295 34.47 -23.32 -0.50
CA ILE A 295 33.30 -23.01 0.34
C ILE A 295 33.52 -21.74 1.16
N LEU A 296 34.68 -21.60 1.82
CA LEU A 296 35.00 -20.40 2.59
C LEU A 296 35.13 -19.15 1.70
N GLY A 297 35.67 -19.28 0.49
CA GLY A 297 35.74 -18.20 -0.49
C GLY A 297 34.36 -17.66 -0.85
N ILE A 298 33.40 -18.55 -1.14
CA ILE A 298 32.01 -18.20 -1.45
C ILE A 298 31.35 -17.49 -0.26
N LEU A 299 31.50 -18.06 0.95
CA LEU A 299 30.89 -17.50 2.16
C LEU A 299 31.49 -16.14 2.53
N ARG A 300 32.82 -15.98 2.49
CA ARG A 300 33.48 -14.69 2.74
C ARG A 300 33.01 -13.63 1.76
N ARG A 301 32.91 -13.96 0.47
CA ARG A 301 32.37 -13.05 -0.54
C ARG A 301 30.94 -12.65 -0.19
N HIS A 302 30.08 -13.60 0.17
CA HIS A 302 28.69 -13.31 0.55
C HIS A 302 28.58 -12.41 1.78
N PHE A 303 29.20 -12.79 2.91
CA PHE A 303 29.12 -12.04 4.17
C PHE A 303 29.75 -10.65 4.08
N SER A 304 30.80 -10.48 3.26
CA SER A 304 31.38 -9.15 3.01
C SER A 304 30.42 -8.17 2.33
N CYS A 305 29.35 -8.66 1.69
CA CYS A 305 28.31 -7.84 1.08
C CYS A 305 27.20 -7.46 2.07
N ILE A 306 27.06 -8.19 3.17
CA ILE A 306 26.02 -7.95 4.17
C ILE A 306 26.42 -6.77 5.05
N PRO A 307 25.64 -5.67 5.08
CA PRO A 307 25.86 -4.56 5.99
C PRO A 307 25.86 -5.01 7.44
N ASP A 308 26.80 -4.47 8.23
CA ASP A 308 26.72 -4.58 9.68
C ASP A 308 25.58 -3.70 10.22
N PHE A 309 24.37 -4.26 10.27
CA PHE A 309 23.15 -3.55 10.69
C PHE A 309 23.16 -3.09 12.15
N ARG A 310 24.15 -3.50 12.97
CA ARG A 310 24.36 -2.95 14.31
C ARG A 310 24.94 -1.53 14.24
N HIS A 311 25.75 -1.24 13.22
CA HIS A 311 26.47 0.02 13.05
C HIS A 311 26.03 0.81 11.80
N MET A 312 25.19 0.23 10.95
CA MET A 312 24.66 0.80 9.72
C MET A 312 23.13 0.93 9.78
N PRO A 313 22.50 1.68 8.85
CA PRO A 313 21.04 1.68 8.72
C PRO A 313 20.51 0.26 8.54
N GLY A 314 19.47 -0.08 9.30
CA GLY A 314 18.84 -1.40 9.29
C GLY A 314 18.12 -1.69 7.99
N LEU A 315 17.73 -2.96 7.81
CA LEU A 315 17.00 -3.38 6.63
C LEU A 315 15.53 -2.97 6.76
N LYS A 316 15.02 -2.27 5.76
CA LYS A 316 13.64 -1.80 5.73
C LYS A 316 12.71 -2.88 5.17
N ILE A 317 11.75 -3.30 5.96
CA ILE A 317 10.65 -4.18 5.54
C ILE A 317 9.36 -3.40 5.39
N ARG A 318 8.45 -3.89 4.56
CA ARG A 318 7.21 -3.19 4.23
C ARG A 318 6.01 -4.12 4.40
N ILE A 319 5.05 -3.67 5.18
CA ILE A 319 3.78 -4.39 5.37
C ILE A 319 2.70 -3.63 4.62
N SER A 320 2.07 -4.34 3.68
CA SER A 320 0.96 -3.80 2.90
C SER A 320 -0.35 -3.98 3.65
N CYS A 321 -1.03 -2.88 3.91
CA CYS A 321 -2.31 -2.81 4.60
C CYS A 321 -3.35 -2.06 3.75
N SER A 322 -4.62 -2.24 4.10
CA SER A 322 -5.75 -1.55 3.50
C SER A 322 -6.60 -0.93 4.61
N LEU A 323 -6.81 0.39 4.52
CA LEU A 323 -7.72 1.11 5.42
C LEU A 323 -9.13 1.12 4.82
N ARG A 324 -10.09 0.67 5.62
CA ARG A 324 -11.51 0.59 5.28
C ARG A 324 -12.32 1.48 6.20
N PHE A 325 -13.33 2.13 5.65
CA PHE A 325 -14.25 2.99 6.40
C PHE A 325 -15.70 2.54 6.13
N ILE A 326 -16.40 2.03 7.14
CA ILE A 326 -17.73 1.45 6.99
C ILE A 326 -18.81 2.50 7.31
N SER A 327 -19.65 2.80 6.32
CA SER A 327 -20.62 3.91 6.38
C SER A 327 -21.75 3.74 7.39
N GLU A 328 -22.35 2.55 7.47
CA GLU A 328 -23.54 2.31 8.30
C GLU A 328 -23.29 2.50 9.82
N PRO A 329 -22.32 1.82 10.45
CA PRO A 329 -22.02 2.03 11.87
C PRO A 329 -21.54 3.46 12.16
N PHE A 330 -20.83 4.10 11.22
CA PHE A 330 -20.47 5.50 11.35
C PHE A 330 -21.72 6.40 11.41
N ASN A 331 -22.65 6.25 10.48
CA ASN A 331 -23.87 7.04 10.42
C ASN A 331 -24.75 6.86 11.67
N ARG A 332 -24.75 5.68 12.31
CA ARG A 332 -25.48 5.48 13.59
C ARG A 332 -24.87 6.28 14.76
N VAL A 333 -23.57 6.52 14.75
CA VAL A 333 -22.85 7.22 15.83
C VAL A 333 -22.76 8.73 15.57
N TRP A 334 -22.58 9.10 14.30
CA TRP A 334 -22.24 10.46 13.85
C TRP A 334 -23.29 11.12 12.96
N GLY A 335 -24.25 10.35 12.43
CA GLY A 335 -25.32 10.87 11.59
C GLY A 335 -26.30 11.74 12.37
N ALA A 336 -26.81 12.78 11.72
CA ALA A 336 -28.05 13.43 12.13
C ALA A 336 -29.22 12.55 11.66
N ASP A 337 -30.31 12.47 12.43
CA ASP A 337 -31.54 11.75 12.08
C ASP A 337 -32.18 12.35 10.80
N VAL A 338 -31.65 12.01 9.63
CA VAL A 338 -32.24 12.36 8.34
C VAL A 338 -32.90 11.09 7.81
N PRO A 339 -34.24 11.09 7.59
CA PRO A 339 -34.92 9.93 7.05
C PRO A 339 -34.34 9.63 5.66
N ALA A 340 -34.07 8.34 5.41
CA ALA A 340 -33.66 7.81 4.12
C ALA A 340 -34.74 8.12 3.07
N ALA A 341 -34.64 9.26 2.41
CA ALA A 341 -35.25 9.47 1.11
C ALA A 341 -34.40 8.70 0.09
N ASP A 342 -35.08 8.06 -0.88
CA ASP A 342 -34.53 7.31 -2.02
C ASP A 342 -33.47 8.10 -2.82
N LEU A 343 -32.28 8.25 -2.24
CA LEU A 343 -31.10 8.81 -2.88
C LEU A 343 -30.19 7.64 -3.23
N ASP A 344 -29.71 7.67 -4.46
CA ASP A 344 -28.91 6.62 -5.09
C ASP A 344 -27.68 6.24 -4.23
N GLY A 345 -27.29 4.96 -4.26
CA GLY A 345 -26.48 4.30 -3.22
C GLY A 345 -25.07 4.87 -2.97
N VAL A 346 -24.55 5.70 -3.87
CA VAL A 346 -23.22 6.34 -3.77
C VAL A 346 -23.33 7.78 -3.25
N ASP A 347 -24.45 8.46 -3.50
CA ASP A 347 -24.70 9.87 -3.16
C ASP A 347 -25.12 10.06 -1.68
N ALA A 348 -25.00 9.02 -0.85
CA ALA A 348 -25.33 9.08 0.58
C ALA A 348 -24.16 8.68 1.49
N LEU A 349 -22.99 8.39 0.93
CA LEU A 349 -21.87 7.85 1.70
C LEU A 349 -21.17 8.98 2.51
N PRO A 350 -20.83 8.73 3.79
CA PRO A 350 -20.00 9.64 4.57
C PRO A 350 -18.56 9.64 4.06
N ALA A 351 -17.81 10.69 4.39
CA ALA A 351 -16.38 10.77 4.08
C ALA A 351 -15.57 11.29 5.27
N ILE A 352 -14.30 10.87 5.31
CA ILE A 352 -13.29 11.34 6.26
C ILE A 352 -12.13 12.01 5.52
N TYR A 353 -11.49 12.97 6.18
CA TYR A 353 -10.50 13.88 5.59
C TYR A 353 -9.26 14.00 6.47
N ALA A 354 -8.11 14.22 5.84
CA ALA A 354 -6.83 14.43 6.51
C ALA A 354 -6.55 13.37 7.59
N THR A 355 -6.75 12.11 7.22
CA THR A 355 -6.49 10.97 8.09
C THR A 355 -4.98 10.82 8.29
N VAL A 356 -4.56 10.74 9.55
CA VAL A 356 -3.19 10.47 9.96
C VAL A 356 -3.19 9.17 10.75
N LEU A 357 -2.46 8.18 10.25
CA LEU A 357 -2.15 6.96 10.97
C LEU A 357 -0.78 7.11 11.62
N THR A 358 -0.72 6.90 12.92
CA THR A 358 0.52 6.87 13.68
C THR A 358 0.74 5.47 14.22
N PHE A 359 1.99 5.05 14.20
CA PHE A 359 2.38 3.69 14.49
C PHE A 359 3.36 3.68 15.65
N SER A 360 3.19 2.74 16.55
CA SER A 360 4.10 2.47 17.66
C SER A 360 4.26 0.98 17.83
N SER A 361 5.42 0.54 18.31
CA SER A 361 5.65 -0.87 18.62
C SER A 361 6.51 -0.99 19.86
N SER A 362 6.28 -2.04 20.64
CA SER A 362 7.19 -2.47 21.70
C SER A 362 8.39 -3.25 21.15
N ALA A 363 8.30 -3.78 19.94
CA ALA A 363 9.40 -4.47 19.27
C ALA A 363 10.41 -3.45 18.69
N PRO A 364 11.69 -3.82 18.54
CA PRO A 364 12.76 -2.90 18.12
C PRO A 364 12.73 -2.67 16.60
N TYR A 365 11.66 -2.05 16.10
CA TYR A 365 11.45 -1.71 14.68
C TYR A 365 11.91 -0.29 14.31
N GLY A 366 12.56 0.41 15.23
CA GLY A 366 12.95 1.81 15.07
C GLY A 366 11.74 2.75 15.07
N SER A 367 11.94 3.96 14.55
CA SER A 367 10.86 4.93 14.38
C SER A 367 10.03 4.58 13.15
N ILE A 368 8.73 4.34 13.35
CA ILE A 368 7.80 4.01 12.28
C ILE A 368 7.13 5.31 11.79
N PRO A 369 7.31 5.72 10.53
CA PRO A 369 6.77 6.97 10.02
C PRO A 369 5.24 6.95 9.95
N SER A 370 4.59 8.08 10.21
CA SER A 370 3.14 8.21 10.06
C SER A 370 2.71 8.14 8.60
N PHE A 371 1.47 7.67 8.36
CA PHE A 371 0.88 7.58 7.04
C PHE A 371 -0.30 8.55 6.90
N HIS A 372 -0.37 9.28 5.78
CA HIS A 372 -1.35 10.34 5.57
C HIS A 372 -2.29 10.00 4.40
N ILE A 373 -3.60 10.02 4.66
CA ILE A 373 -4.64 9.81 3.66
C ILE A 373 -5.48 11.09 3.57
N PRO A 374 -5.41 11.85 2.46
CA PRO A 374 -6.12 13.12 2.34
C PRO A 374 -7.64 12.98 2.43
N PHE A 375 -8.19 11.93 1.83
CA PHE A 375 -9.63 11.69 1.72
C PHE A 375 -9.92 10.20 1.65
N LEU A 376 -11.00 9.76 2.29
CA LEU A 376 -11.55 8.41 2.14
C LEU A 376 -13.08 8.46 2.19
N LEU A 377 -13.72 7.88 1.18
CA LEU A 377 -15.18 7.71 1.13
C LEU A 377 -15.57 6.42 1.85
N GLY A 378 -16.71 6.41 2.52
CA GLY A 378 -17.19 5.21 3.20
C GLY A 378 -17.66 4.13 2.23
N GLU A 379 -17.46 2.87 2.58
CA GLU A 379 -17.94 1.71 1.84
C GLU A 379 -19.49 1.65 1.91
N PRO A 380 -20.18 1.31 0.81
CA PRO A 380 -21.62 1.12 0.81
C PRO A 380 -22.02 -0.11 1.66
N PRO A 381 -23.29 -0.19 2.12
CA PRO A 381 -23.77 -1.36 2.85
C PRO A 381 -23.67 -2.59 1.96
N THR A 382 -22.86 -3.58 2.36
CA THR A 382 -22.80 -4.87 1.67
C THR A 382 -24.14 -5.57 1.90
N ASN A 383 -24.95 -5.75 0.84
CA ASN A 383 -26.17 -6.54 0.95
C ASN A 383 -25.81 -7.94 1.47
N GLY A 384 -26.29 -8.25 2.68
CA GLY A 384 -25.91 -9.43 3.42
C GLY A 384 -26.32 -10.73 2.73
N TYR A 385 -25.41 -11.31 1.96
CA TYR A 385 -25.37 -12.73 1.66
C TYR A 385 -23.93 -13.22 1.77
N SER A 386 -23.38 -13.19 2.99
CA SER A 386 -22.27 -14.05 3.44
C SER A 386 -22.09 -13.95 4.97
N SER A 387 -23.20 -14.00 5.71
CA SER A 387 -23.15 -14.37 7.14
C SER A 387 -23.10 -15.90 7.23
N GLY A 388 -21.97 -16.47 6.83
CA GLY A 388 -21.60 -17.87 7.07
C GLY A 388 -20.52 -17.93 8.13
N GLN A 389 -20.93 -18.11 9.37
CA GLN A 389 -20.19 -18.73 10.48
C GLN A 389 -18.75 -19.16 10.13
N LYS A 390 -17.75 -18.28 10.27
CA LYS A 390 -16.34 -18.63 10.09
C LYS A 390 -15.83 -19.31 11.36
N GLY A 391 -16.25 -20.57 11.52
CA GLY A 391 -15.61 -21.52 12.41
C GLY A 391 -14.14 -21.67 12.05
N SER A 392 -13.31 -21.80 13.08
CA SER A 392 -11.91 -22.17 12.99
C SER A 392 -11.72 -23.43 12.13
N LEU A 393 -11.20 -23.27 10.90
CA LEU A 393 -10.07 -24.01 10.29
C LEU A 393 -10.06 -23.84 8.75
N ASP A 394 -8.83 -23.86 8.23
CA ASP A 394 -8.37 -24.10 6.85
C ASP A 394 -8.73 -23.17 5.68
N ILE A 395 -7.64 -22.58 5.16
CA ILE A 395 -7.34 -22.13 3.78
C ILE A 395 -8.48 -21.39 3.07
N VAL A 396 -8.38 -20.05 3.05
CA VAL A 396 -9.31 -19.17 2.34
C VAL A 396 -8.88 -19.04 0.87
N PRO A 397 -9.77 -19.31 -0.11
CA PRO A 397 -9.53 -19.00 -1.51
C PRO A 397 -9.59 -17.47 -1.72
N VAL A 398 -8.71 -16.97 -2.59
CA VAL A 398 -8.69 -15.57 -3.01
C VAL A 398 -9.83 -15.38 -3.99
N GLU A 399 -10.87 -14.66 -3.57
CA GLU A 399 -11.86 -14.12 -4.49
C GLU A 399 -11.19 -13.00 -5.29
N ASN A 400 -11.29 -13.07 -6.62
CA ASN A 400 -10.92 -11.98 -7.50
C ASN A 400 -11.83 -10.79 -7.18
N GLY A 401 -11.27 -9.75 -6.57
CA GLY A 401 -12.00 -8.52 -6.26
C GLY A 401 -12.53 -7.86 -7.54
N SER A 402 -13.78 -7.42 -7.51
CA SER A 402 -14.32 -6.49 -8.49
C SER A 402 -13.60 -5.14 -8.34
N GLU A 403 -13.28 -4.48 -9.46
CA GLU A 403 -12.61 -3.16 -9.47
C GLU A 403 -13.37 -2.08 -8.65
N GLU A 404 -14.66 -2.28 -8.37
CA GLU A 404 -15.48 -1.37 -7.57
C GLU A 404 -15.12 -1.41 -6.06
N GLU A 405 -14.75 -2.56 -5.50
CA GLU A 405 -14.42 -2.70 -4.07
C GLU A 405 -13.10 -2.00 -3.69
N GLU A 406 -12.13 -1.92 -4.60
CA GLU A 406 -10.85 -1.25 -4.35
C GLU A 406 -11.00 0.28 -4.26
N SER A 407 -12.02 0.85 -4.91
CA SER A 407 -12.19 2.31 -5.00
C SER A 407 -12.52 3.01 -3.67
N PHE A 408 -13.02 2.26 -2.67
CA PHE A 408 -13.40 2.77 -1.34
C PHE A 408 -12.36 2.47 -0.27
N ARG A 409 -11.22 1.87 -0.63
CA ARG A 409 -10.16 1.48 0.30
C ARG A 409 -8.90 2.29 0.04
N ALA A 410 -8.20 2.67 1.11
CA ALA A 410 -6.92 3.36 0.97
C ALA A 410 -5.77 2.36 1.20
N PRO A 411 -4.83 2.20 0.26
CA PRO A 411 -3.63 1.42 0.49
C PRO A 411 -2.73 2.12 1.51
N VAL A 412 -2.25 1.37 2.49
CA VAL A 412 -1.38 1.85 3.57
C VAL A 412 -0.14 0.98 3.60
N MET A 413 1.04 1.61 3.56
CA MET A 413 2.32 0.91 3.66
C MET A 413 2.97 1.25 4.99
N ILE A 414 3.16 0.24 5.83
CA ILE A 414 3.91 0.37 7.09
C ILE A 414 5.36 -0.02 6.80
N GLU A 415 6.28 0.95 6.92
CA GLU A 415 7.72 0.72 6.75
C GLU A 415 8.38 0.54 8.12
N LEU A 416 9.02 -0.61 8.33
CA LEU A 416 9.68 -0.97 9.59
C LEU A 416 11.18 -1.15 9.36
N GLU A 417 11.99 -0.84 10.37
CA GLU A 417 13.44 -1.08 10.36
C GLU A 417 13.80 -2.00 11.54
N PRO A 418 13.48 -3.31 11.46
CA PRO A 418 13.81 -4.25 12.51
C PRO A 418 15.32 -4.33 12.74
N ARG A 419 15.73 -4.15 14.01
CA ARG A 419 17.13 -4.38 14.43
C ARG A 419 17.44 -5.86 14.60
N GLU A 420 16.43 -6.64 14.93
CA GLU A 420 16.48 -8.08 15.08
C GLU A 420 15.24 -8.70 14.40
N PRO A 421 15.33 -9.95 13.89
CA PRO A 421 14.21 -10.63 13.25
C PRO A 421 13.18 -11.13 14.28
N MET A 422 12.68 -10.22 15.12
CA MET A 422 11.72 -10.50 16.18
C MET A 422 10.30 -10.13 15.74
N PRO A 423 9.38 -11.11 15.65
CA PRO A 423 7.95 -10.85 15.46
C PRO A 423 7.37 -9.97 16.57
N GLY A 424 6.27 -9.29 16.29
CA GLY A 424 5.73 -8.28 17.20
C GLY A 424 4.40 -7.71 16.76
N LEU A 425 3.96 -6.67 17.48
CA LEU A 425 2.73 -5.94 17.20
C LEU A 425 3.05 -4.48 16.91
N VAL A 426 2.42 -3.93 15.89
CA VAL A 426 2.40 -2.49 15.60
C VAL A 426 1.05 -1.96 16.01
N ASP A 427 1.04 -1.20 17.09
CA ASP A 427 -0.11 -0.45 17.56
C ASP A 427 -0.38 0.72 16.62
N VAL A 428 -1.65 0.88 16.26
CA VAL A 428 -2.10 1.86 15.27
C VAL A 428 -3.06 2.82 15.92
N SER A 429 -2.74 4.11 15.89
CA SER A 429 -3.68 5.17 16.28
C SER A 429 -4.01 6.04 15.08
N ILE A 430 -5.26 6.51 15.02
CA ILE A 430 -5.79 7.29 13.91
C ILE A 430 -6.30 8.64 14.43
N GLU A 431 -6.07 9.69 13.64
CA GLU A 431 -6.73 10.98 13.76
C GLU A 431 -7.26 11.41 12.38
N THR A 432 -8.53 11.82 12.30
CA THR A 432 -9.15 12.22 11.04
C THR A 432 -10.27 13.22 11.26
N ASN A 433 -10.67 13.95 10.22
CA ASN A 433 -11.78 14.90 10.24
C ASN A 433 -13.01 14.32 9.56
N ALA A 434 -14.15 14.37 10.23
CA ALA A 434 -15.44 14.16 9.57
C ALA A 434 -15.76 15.31 8.61
N GLU A 435 -16.70 15.09 7.68
CA GLU A 435 -17.15 16.12 6.74
C GLU A 435 -17.67 17.42 7.43
N ASN A 436 -18.23 17.28 8.64
CA ASN A 436 -18.70 18.40 9.46
C ASN A 436 -17.56 19.17 10.18
N GLY A 437 -16.31 18.73 10.04
CA GLY A 437 -15.11 19.30 10.67
C GLY A 437 -14.81 18.82 12.08
N GLN A 438 -15.55 17.83 12.62
CA GLN A 438 -15.23 17.21 13.90
C GLN A 438 -14.02 16.29 13.79
N ILE A 439 -13.12 16.34 14.78
CA ILE A 439 -11.96 15.45 14.85
C ILE A 439 -12.39 14.12 15.49
N ILE A 440 -12.11 13.04 14.79
CA ILE A 440 -12.26 11.66 15.23
C ILE A 440 -10.84 11.15 15.52
N SER A 441 -10.61 10.65 16.74
CA SER A 441 -9.32 10.07 17.13
C SER A 441 -9.49 8.82 17.98
N GLY A 442 -8.64 7.83 17.81
CA GLY A 442 -8.68 6.62 18.64
C GLY A 442 -7.67 5.56 18.21
N GLN A 443 -7.74 4.41 18.89
CA GLN A 443 -6.89 3.25 18.61
C GLN A 443 -7.61 2.30 17.64
N LEU A 444 -6.89 1.82 16.63
CA LEU A 444 -7.35 0.75 15.73
C LEU A 444 -6.79 -0.60 16.19
N GLN A 445 -7.21 -1.68 15.52
CA GLN A 445 -6.62 -2.99 15.73
C GLN A 445 -5.13 -2.97 15.36
N SER A 446 -4.28 -3.47 16.26
CA SER A 446 -2.84 -3.56 16.03
C SER A 446 -2.54 -4.55 14.90
N ILE A 447 -1.50 -4.24 14.12
CA ILE A 447 -1.02 -5.06 13.00
C ILE A 447 0.07 -5.99 13.51
N THR A 448 -0.15 -7.30 13.42
CA THR A 448 0.87 -8.29 13.74
C THR A 448 1.95 -8.29 12.66
N VAL A 449 3.21 -8.31 13.07
CA VAL A 449 4.39 -8.50 12.23
C VAL A 449 4.90 -9.92 12.45
N GLY A 450 4.94 -10.71 11.38
CA GLY A 450 5.37 -12.10 11.43
C GLY A 450 6.84 -12.26 11.08
N ILE A 451 7.36 -13.47 11.31
CA ILE A 451 8.73 -13.82 10.89
C ILE A 451 8.83 -13.88 9.36
N GLU A 452 7.73 -14.23 8.69
CA GLU A 452 7.61 -14.24 7.23
C GLU A 452 7.83 -12.86 6.61
N ASP A 453 7.52 -11.77 7.33
CA ASP A 453 7.76 -10.39 6.86
C ASP A 453 9.26 -10.03 6.91
N MET A 454 10.03 -10.76 7.71
CA MET A 454 11.48 -10.62 7.91
C MET A 454 12.26 -11.70 7.16
N PHE A 455 11.57 -12.60 6.46
CA PHE A 455 12.19 -13.62 5.62
C PHE A 455 12.54 -12.99 4.27
N LEU A 456 13.81 -12.67 4.07
CA LEU A 456 14.27 -11.83 2.96
C LEU A 456 15.26 -12.60 2.09
N LYS A 457 15.31 -12.25 0.79
CA LYS A 457 16.27 -12.86 -0.12
C LYS A 457 17.69 -12.49 0.30
N ALA A 458 18.62 -13.41 0.08
CA ALA A 458 20.04 -13.15 0.31
C ALA A 458 20.52 -12.02 -0.63
N ILE A 459 21.38 -11.14 -0.10
CA ILE A 459 21.93 -9.99 -0.82
C ILE A 459 22.84 -10.48 -1.94
N ILE A 460 22.67 -9.91 -3.14
CA ILE A 460 23.47 -10.22 -4.32
C ILE A 460 24.67 -9.25 -4.38
N PRO A 461 25.91 -9.76 -4.51
CA PRO A 461 27.10 -8.95 -4.79
C PRO A 461 26.97 -8.14 -6.08
N ALA A 462 27.50 -6.91 -6.09
CA ALA A 462 27.33 -5.98 -7.20
C ALA A 462 28.02 -6.40 -8.53
N ASP A 463 28.90 -7.39 -8.47
CA ASP A 463 29.67 -7.90 -9.61
C ASP A 463 28.99 -9.08 -10.33
N ILE A 464 27.79 -9.48 -9.88
CA ILE A 464 27.01 -10.56 -10.49
C ILE A 464 25.97 -9.96 -11.44
N ALA A 465 26.07 -10.34 -12.72
CA ALA A 465 25.08 -9.98 -13.73
C ALA A 465 23.76 -10.75 -13.52
N GLU A 466 22.65 -10.21 -14.02
CA GLU A 466 21.30 -10.76 -13.79
C GLU A 466 21.16 -12.23 -14.22
N ASP A 467 21.83 -12.63 -15.31
CA ASP A 467 21.89 -13.99 -15.83
C ASP A 467 22.65 -14.97 -14.91
N GLY A 468 23.59 -14.47 -14.12
CA GLY A 468 24.38 -15.25 -13.15
C GLY A 468 23.71 -15.43 -11.78
N VAL A 469 22.63 -14.72 -11.49
CA VAL A 469 21.94 -14.74 -10.18
C VAL A 469 21.48 -16.14 -9.76
N PRO A 470 20.88 -16.98 -10.63
CA PRO A 470 20.47 -18.34 -10.25
C PRO A 470 21.66 -19.22 -9.85
N GLY A 471 22.77 -19.10 -10.58
CA GLY A 471 24.03 -19.79 -10.29
C GLY A 471 24.56 -19.42 -8.91
N TYR A 472 24.62 -18.11 -8.65
CA TYR A 472 25.07 -17.57 -7.37
C TYR A 472 24.24 -18.08 -6.18
N TYR A 473 22.91 -18.02 -6.27
CA TYR A 473 22.07 -18.51 -5.17
C TYR A 473 22.28 -20.01 -4.91
N SER A 474 22.51 -20.81 -5.95
CA SER A 474 22.83 -22.24 -5.81
C SER A 474 24.18 -22.47 -5.13
N GLU A 475 25.21 -21.72 -5.50
CA GLU A 475 26.53 -21.79 -4.86
C GLU A 475 26.44 -21.41 -3.37
N VAL A 476 25.77 -20.30 -3.04
CA VAL A 476 25.58 -19.86 -1.66
C VAL A 476 24.77 -20.88 -0.85
N PHE A 477 23.70 -21.44 -1.43
CA PHE A 477 22.91 -22.48 -0.77
C PHE A 477 23.75 -23.71 -0.46
N HIS A 478 24.51 -24.24 -1.43
CA HIS A 478 25.37 -25.40 -1.22
C HIS A 478 26.48 -25.12 -0.21
N ALA A 479 27.11 -23.95 -0.27
CA ALA A 479 28.13 -23.53 0.69
C ALA A 479 27.58 -23.45 2.13
N LEU A 480 26.39 -22.85 2.32
CA LEU A 480 25.71 -22.81 3.62
C LEU A 480 25.26 -24.19 4.09
N TRP A 481 24.78 -25.05 3.18
CA TRP A 481 24.35 -26.42 3.49
C TRP A 481 25.50 -27.28 4.03
N GLU A 482 26.69 -27.14 3.43
CA GLU A 482 27.90 -27.82 3.88
C GLU A 482 28.48 -27.19 5.16
N ALA A 483 28.48 -25.86 5.30
CA ALA A 483 28.95 -25.18 6.50
C ALA A 483 28.12 -25.52 7.76
N CYS A 484 26.82 -25.77 7.60
CA CYS A 484 25.95 -26.25 8.69
C CYS A 484 26.15 -27.73 9.05
N CYS A 485 27.09 -28.44 8.41
CA CYS A 485 27.40 -29.84 8.72
C CYS A 485 28.33 -29.93 9.95
N THR A 486 27.92 -30.71 10.96
CA THR A 486 28.62 -30.85 12.26
C THR A 486 30.03 -31.44 12.19
N SER A 487 30.44 -31.97 11.03
CA SER A 487 31.78 -32.52 10.80
C SER A 487 32.77 -31.53 10.16
N SER A 488 32.33 -30.32 9.82
CA SER A 488 33.17 -29.33 9.13
C SER A 488 33.76 -28.32 10.13
N ASN A 489 35.08 -28.09 10.07
CA ASN A 489 35.75 -27.04 10.85
C ASN A 489 35.29 -25.62 10.47
N THR A 490 34.50 -25.51 9.39
CA THR A 490 33.92 -24.29 8.80
C THR A 490 33.01 -23.52 9.76
N GLY A 491 32.32 -24.20 10.69
CA GLY A 491 31.45 -23.54 11.68
C GLY A 491 32.16 -22.71 12.75
N ARG A 492 33.51 -22.81 12.85
CA ARG A 492 34.32 -21.99 13.77
C ARG A 492 34.93 -20.76 13.09
N GLU A 493 34.73 -20.60 11.78
CA GLU A 493 35.25 -19.47 11.03
C GLU A 493 34.40 -18.22 11.28
N THR A 494 35.06 -17.07 11.28
CA THR A 494 34.39 -15.77 11.38
C THR A 494 34.50 -15.05 10.04
N PHE A 495 33.41 -14.41 9.62
CA PHE A 495 33.29 -13.74 8.35
C PHE A 495 33.12 -12.23 8.60
N PRO A 496 33.94 -11.38 7.97
CA PRO A 496 33.80 -9.94 8.12
C PRO A 496 32.54 -9.44 7.41
N LEU A 497 31.83 -8.52 8.06
CA LEU A 497 30.67 -7.84 7.48
C LEU A 497 31.09 -6.56 6.75
N LYS A 498 30.23 -6.09 5.85
CA LYS A 498 30.44 -4.82 5.15
C LYS A 498 30.50 -3.67 6.16
N GLY A 499 31.55 -2.85 6.04
CA GLY A 499 31.85 -1.75 6.98
C GLY A 499 32.94 -2.09 7.99
N GLY A 500 33.39 -3.35 8.06
CA GLY A 500 34.63 -3.76 8.73
C GLY A 500 34.64 -3.72 10.25
N LYS A 501 33.53 -3.38 10.90
CA LYS A 501 33.43 -3.27 12.37
C LYS A 501 32.94 -4.56 13.05
N GLY A 502 32.14 -5.36 12.34
CA GLY A 502 31.57 -6.60 12.86
C GLY A 502 32.06 -7.84 12.12
N VAL A 503 32.11 -8.95 12.86
CA VAL A 503 32.33 -10.30 12.32
C VAL A 503 31.14 -11.19 12.68
N THR A 504 30.86 -12.19 11.86
CA THR A 504 29.80 -13.17 12.11
C THR A 504 30.33 -14.59 12.00
N ALA A 505 29.83 -15.50 12.83
CA ALA A 505 30.07 -16.93 12.70
C ALA A 505 28.80 -17.62 12.17
N ILE A 506 28.96 -18.74 11.48
CA ILE A 506 27.83 -19.53 10.99
C ILE A 506 27.46 -20.57 12.04
N ASN A 507 26.33 -20.35 12.71
CA ASN A 507 25.69 -21.33 13.57
C ASN A 507 24.33 -21.69 12.97
N GLY A 508 24.24 -22.83 12.30
CA GLY A 508 23.04 -23.22 11.58
C GLY A 508 22.72 -24.71 11.68
N THR A 509 21.48 -25.03 11.34
CA THR A 509 20.96 -26.39 11.29
C THR A 509 20.49 -26.67 9.87
N ARG A 510 20.81 -27.85 9.34
CA ARG A 510 20.24 -28.35 8.09
C ARG A 510 19.17 -29.38 8.37
N SER A 511 18.11 -29.40 7.57
CA SER A 511 17.07 -30.40 7.70
C SER A 511 16.53 -30.81 6.34
N VAL A 512 16.24 -32.11 6.20
CA VAL A 512 15.49 -32.66 5.06
C VAL A 512 14.12 -33.05 5.61
N LYS A 513 13.06 -32.52 5.00
CA LYS A 513 11.67 -32.76 5.43
C LYS A 513 11.01 -33.71 4.44
N LEU A 514 10.61 -34.88 4.93
CA LEU A 514 9.70 -35.78 4.24
C LEU A 514 8.28 -35.38 4.66
N LEU A 515 7.46 -34.96 3.71
CA LEU A 515 6.11 -34.49 3.95
C LEU A 515 5.11 -35.48 3.36
N GLU A 516 4.20 -35.97 4.19
CA GLU A 516 3.10 -36.85 3.77
C GLU A 516 1.92 -36.03 3.22
N VAL A 517 2.15 -35.29 2.15
CA VAL A 517 1.16 -34.42 1.50
C VAL A 517 1.10 -34.67 -0.01
N PRO A 518 -0.06 -34.46 -0.65
CA PRO A 518 -0.14 -34.54 -2.11
C PRO A 518 0.83 -33.57 -2.79
N ALA A 519 1.59 -34.06 -3.77
CA ALA A 519 2.64 -33.28 -4.44
C ALA A 519 2.13 -31.94 -5.01
N MET A 520 0.96 -31.94 -5.65
CA MET A 520 0.37 -30.72 -6.21
C MET A 520 -0.01 -29.69 -5.14
N SER A 521 -0.47 -30.13 -3.96
CA SER A 521 -0.78 -29.24 -2.86
C SER A 521 0.49 -28.57 -2.32
N LEU A 522 1.58 -29.33 -2.22
CA LEU A 522 2.89 -28.80 -1.82
C LEU A 522 3.45 -27.82 -2.85
N ILE A 523 3.41 -28.17 -4.14
CA ILE A 523 3.89 -27.29 -5.22
C ILE A 523 3.15 -25.95 -5.18
N ARG A 524 1.82 -25.97 -5.13
CA ARG A 524 1.01 -24.75 -5.03
C ARG A 524 1.34 -23.91 -3.79
N ALA A 525 1.57 -24.56 -2.64
CA ALA A 525 1.95 -23.85 -1.42
C ALA A 525 3.34 -23.20 -1.54
N VAL A 526 4.31 -23.89 -2.14
CA VAL A 526 5.65 -23.37 -2.40
C VAL A 526 5.60 -22.23 -3.41
N GLU A 527 4.90 -22.39 -4.53
CA GLU A 527 4.71 -21.34 -5.54
C GLU A 527 4.09 -20.08 -4.94
N ARG A 528 3.13 -20.26 -4.03
CA ARG A 528 2.41 -19.14 -3.42
C ARG A 528 3.20 -18.40 -2.34
N HIS A 529 4.02 -19.10 -1.55
CA HIS A 529 4.61 -18.55 -0.34
C HIS A 529 6.14 -18.51 -0.33
N LEU A 530 6.79 -19.39 -1.09
CA LEU A 530 8.24 -19.58 -1.06
C LEU A 530 8.89 -19.46 -2.44
N ALA A 531 8.15 -19.22 -3.52
CA ALA A 531 8.68 -19.07 -4.87
C ALA A 531 9.92 -18.14 -4.95
N PRO A 532 9.96 -16.99 -4.26
CA PRO A 532 11.13 -16.11 -4.32
C PRO A 532 12.41 -16.72 -3.71
N PHE A 533 12.29 -17.75 -2.87
CA PHE A 533 13.39 -18.38 -2.12
C PHE A 533 13.79 -19.75 -2.68
N VAL A 534 13.10 -20.25 -3.70
CA VAL A 534 13.48 -21.50 -4.37
C VAL A 534 14.77 -21.24 -5.14
N VAL A 535 15.76 -22.12 -4.97
CA VAL A 535 17.08 -22.00 -5.62
C VAL A 535 17.27 -23.02 -6.72
N SER A 536 16.74 -24.23 -6.54
CA SER A 536 16.80 -25.29 -7.55
C SER A 536 15.63 -26.27 -7.42
N VAL A 537 15.20 -26.83 -8.55
CA VAL A 537 14.24 -27.94 -8.61
C VAL A 537 14.92 -29.13 -9.26
N MET A 538 14.84 -30.29 -8.62
CA MET A 538 15.51 -31.53 -9.06
C MET A 538 14.48 -32.63 -9.31
N GLY A 539 14.68 -33.37 -10.40
CA GLY A 539 13.84 -34.51 -10.78
C GLY A 539 12.86 -34.19 -11.90
N GLU A 540 12.98 -34.89 -13.02
CA GLU A 540 12.26 -34.63 -14.28
C GLU A 540 10.72 -34.52 -14.11
N PRO A 541 10.02 -35.40 -13.35
CA PRO A 541 8.57 -35.26 -13.17
C PRO A 541 8.18 -33.96 -12.44
N LEU A 542 8.99 -33.52 -11.48
CA LEU A 542 8.73 -32.31 -10.71
C LEU A 542 9.07 -31.05 -11.53
N VAL A 543 10.17 -31.09 -12.27
CA VAL A 543 10.60 -29.99 -13.14
C VAL A 543 9.52 -29.68 -14.18
N ASN A 544 8.95 -30.69 -14.83
CA ASN A 544 7.90 -30.48 -15.83
C ASN A 544 6.67 -29.80 -15.23
N VAL A 545 6.20 -30.27 -14.07
CA VAL A 545 5.02 -29.72 -13.39
C VAL A 545 5.24 -28.27 -12.94
N VAL A 546 6.42 -27.95 -12.39
CA VAL A 546 6.70 -26.61 -11.86
C VAL A 546 7.01 -25.61 -12.98
N LYS A 547 7.69 -26.03 -14.06
CA LYS A 547 7.94 -25.19 -15.24
C LYS A 547 6.62 -24.72 -15.88
N ASP A 548 5.64 -25.62 -15.98
CA ASP A 548 4.33 -25.31 -16.56
C ASP A 548 3.53 -24.28 -15.72
N GLY A 549 3.73 -24.25 -14.39
CA GLY A 549 3.05 -23.32 -13.48
C GLY A 549 3.50 -21.87 -13.61
N GLY A 550 4.75 -21.63 -14.07
CA GLY A 550 5.26 -20.30 -14.40
C GLY A 550 5.45 -19.32 -13.23
N ALA A 551 5.22 -19.74 -11.98
CA ALA A 551 5.38 -18.90 -10.78
C ALA A 551 6.83 -18.89 -10.24
N ILE A 552 7.53 -20.03 -10.33
CA ILE A 552 8.96 -20.15 -9.98
C ILE A 552 9.79 -19.91 -11.22
N ARG A 553 10.67 -18.91 -11.18
CA ARG A 553 11.52 -18.47 -12.29
C ARG A 553 12.93 -18.18 -11.77
N ASP A 554 13.88 -18.10 -12.70
CA ASP A 554 15.26 -17.68 -12.40
C ASP A 554 15.94 -18.59 -11.35
N ILE A 555 15.80 -19.91 -11.55
CA ILE A 555 16.37 -20.97 -10.70
C ILE A 555 17.14 -22.01 -11.52
N ILE A 556 17.88 -22.88 -10.85
CA ILE A 556 18.55 -24.01 -11.49
C ILE A 556 17.60 -25.21 -11.64
N TRP A 557 17.41 -25.67 -12.88
CA TRP A 557 16.66 -26.89 -13.19
C TRP A 557 17.62 -28.06 -13.35
N LYS A 558 17.54 -29.06 -12.46
CA LYS A 558 18.36 -30.28 -12.55
C LYS A 558 17.50 -31.42 -13.08
N ASP A 559 17.46 -31.53 -14.40
CA ASP A 559 16.89 -32.67 -15.11
C ASP A 559 17.89 -33.83 -15.03
N GLY A 560 17.42 -35.02 -14.64
CA GLY A 560 18.26 -36.18 -14.26
C GLY A 560 19.24 -36.69 -15.32
N ALA A 561 19.24 -36.12 -16.53
CA ALA A 561 20.22 -36.39 -17.58
C ALA A 561 21.57 -35.66 -17.37
N SER A 562 21.59 -34.55 -16.62
CA SER A 562 22.74 -33.61 -16.61
C SER A 562 23.84 -33.97 -15.61
N ASP A 563 23.53 -34.73 -14.56
CA ASP A 563 24.50 -35.12 -13.51
C ASP A 563 25.34 -36.36 -13.87
N SER A 564 25.15 -36.95 -15.05
CA SER A 564 25.90 -38.14 -15.49
C SER A 564 27.22 -37.84 -16.20
N ALA A 565 27.55 -36.57 -16.46
CA ALA A 565 28.69 -36.19 -17.31
C ALA A 565 29.97 -35.81 -16.57
N LEU A 566 30.00 -35.78 -15.23
CA LEU A 566 31.16 -35.32 -14.47
C LEU A 566 31.93 -36.40 -13.68
N ASP A 567 31.53 -37.68 -13.79
CA ASP A 567 32.13 -38.76 -13.00
C ASP A 567 32.66 -39.93 -13.85
N VAL A 568 33.39 -39.66 -14.95
CA VAL A 568 34.24 -40.69 -15.57
C VAL A 568 35.51 -40.09 -16.18
N THR A 569 36.54 -39.88 -15.36
CA THR A 569 37.92 -39.94 -15.85
C THR A 569 38.87 -40.43 -14.77
N THR A 570 39.04 -41.76 -14.70
CA THR A 570 40.26 -42.52 -14.31
C THR A 570 39.89 -44.01 -14.43
N SER A 571 40.20 -44.68 -15.56
CA SER A 571 41.35 -45.61 -15.76
C SER A 571 41.24 -46.89 -14.89
N VAL A 572 41.28 -48.16 -15.31
CA VAL A 572 41.88 -48.89 -16.45
C VAL A 572 41.19 -50.27 -16.57
N THR A 573 41.27 -50.86 -17.77
CA THR A 573 40.88 -52.19 -18.28
C THR A 573 41.29 -53.43 -17.47
N ASP A 574 40.41 -54.46 -17.38
CA ASP A 574 40.63 -55.81 -17.95
C ASP A 574 39.35 -56.70 -17.95
N HIS A 575 39.35 -57.71 -18.82
CA HIS A 575 38.26 -58.57 -19.31
C HIS A 575 37.63 -59.59 -18.33
N GLY A 576 36.35 -59.95 -18.57
CA GLY A 576 35.88 -61.35 -18.47
C GLY A 576 34.50 -61.66 -17.88
N ARG A 577 33.55 -62.04 -18.75
CA ARG A 577 32.43 -63.01 -18.60
C ARG A 577 31.35 -62.87 -17.49
N SER A 578 30.13 -62.58 -17.97
CA SER A 578 28.81 -63.20 -17.67
C SER A 578 28.57 -63.88 -16.30
N HIS A 579 27.68 -63.31 -15.47
CA HIS A 579 26.30 -63.78 -15.27
C HIS A 579 25.56 -62.97 -14.18
N SER A 580 24.26 -62.80 -14.42
CA SER A 580 23.17 -62.39 -13.54
C SER A 580 23.40 -62.46 -12.02
N ASN A 581 23.04 -61.38 -11.29
CA ASN A 581 22.28 -61.45 -10.03
C ASN A 581 21.84 -60.04 -9.56
N SER A 582 20.65 -59.62 -10.01
CA SER A 582 19.90 -58.51 -9.42
C SER A 582 19.15 -59.03 -8.18
N SER A 583 19.82 -59.13 -7.02
CA SER A 583 19.12 -59.42 -5.76
C SER A 583 19.83 -59.01 -4.45
N THR A 584 20.97 -58.30 -4.49
CA THR A 584 21.79 -58.11 -3.27
C THR A 584 21.80 -56.69 -2.70
N LEU A 585 21.20 -55.68 -3.34
CA LEU A 585 21.14 -54.32 -2.77
C LEU A 585 19.92 -54.05 -1.86
N MET A 586 18.84 -54.83 -1.99
CA MET A 586 17.63 -54.69 -1.18
C MET A 586 17.71 -55.37 0.21
N LYS A 587 18.82 -56.06 0.53
CA LYS A 587 19.00 -56.76 1.82
C LYS A 587 19.93 -56.06 2.81
N LYS A 588 20.60 -54.96 2.43
CA LYS A 588 21.47 -54.20 3.36
C LYS A 588 20.83 -52.94 3.97
N MET A 589 19.62 -52.57 3.55
CA MET A 589 18.89 -51.43 4.15
C MET A 589 17.87 -51.83 5.23
N THR A 590 17.64 -53.13 5.45
CA THR A 590 16.66 -53.62 6.44
C THR A 590 17.27 -54.09 7.77
N GLU A 591 18.59 -53.92 7.98
CA GLU A 591 19.29 -54.33 9.22
C GLU A 591 19.89 -53.15 10.02
N ARG A 592 19.51 -51.90 9.71
CA ARG A 592 19.86 -50.71 10.52
C ARG A 592 18.65 -49.90 10.97
N ALA A 593 17.50 -50.57 11.10
CA ALA A 593 16.33 -50.07 11.79
C ALA A 593 15.90 -51.11 12.84
N MET A 594 16.74 -51.27 13.86
CA MET A 594 16.38 -51.63 15.22
C MET A 594 17.20 -50.77 16.16
#